data_AF-A0A7W0NTX9-F1
#
_entry.id   AF-A0A7W0NTX9-F1
#
_cell.length_a   1.000
_cell.length_b   1.000
_cell.length_c   1.000
_cell.angle_alpha   90.00
_cell.angle_beta   90.00
_cell.angle_gamma   90.00
#
_symmetry.space_group_name_H-M   'P 1'
#
loop_
_entity.id
_entity.type
_entity.pdbx_description
1 polymer ?
#
loop_
_entity_poly.entity_id
_entity_poly.type
_entity_poly.pdbx_seq_one_letter_code
_entity_poly.pdbx_strand_id
1 'polypeptide(L)'
;VERMRERFGTDPADLVCAIGPAASGRCYEIGADVIDAFSGNFPASEKYFTATRDGHARVDLHGANKDQLIGVGVTPTAIFTSPLCTIERTDLFFSYRIEKKLHGKTGRLLSVIGKR
;
A
#
# COMPACT_ATOMS: atom_id res chain seq x y z
N VAL A 1 9.58 -7.54 -7.98
CA VAL A 1 9.53 -8.87 -8.64
C VAL A 1 10.60 -9.00 -9.71
N GLU A 2 10.74 -8.04 -10.62
CA GLU A 2 11.78 -8.05 -11.69
C GLU A 2 13.18 -8.37 -11.18
N ARG A 3 13.65 -7.67 -10.14
CA ARG A 3 14.96 -7.93 -9.52
C ARG A 3 15.12 -9.35 -8.98
N MET A 4 14.06 -9.95 -8.45
CA MET A 4 14.08 -11.34 -7.97
C MET A 4 14.24 -12.31 -9.15
N ARG A 5 13.51 -12.06 -10.23
CA ARG A 5 13.64 -12.83 -11.48
C ARG A 5 15.04 -12.72 -12.08
N GLU A 6 15.56 -11.50 -12.22
CA GLU A 6 16.90 -11.23 -12.77
C GLU A 6 18.01 -11.89 -11.94
N ARG A 7 17.93 -11.83 -10.61
CA ARG A 7 19.03 -12.24 -9.74
C ARG A 7 18.97 -13.70 -9.32
N PHE A 8 17.77 -14.26 -9.18
CA PHE A 8 17.57 -15.59 -8.59
C PHE A 8 16.79 -16.54 -9.50
N GLY A 9 16.42 -16.11 -10.70
CA GLY A 9 15.61 -16.93 -11.61
C GLY A 9 14.19 -17.17 -11.10
N THR A 10 13.69 -16.33 -10.19
CA THR A 10 12.36 -16.49 -9.60
C THR A 10 11.26 -16.39 -10.65
N ASP A 11 10.40 -17.42 -10.71
CA ASP A 11 9.12 -17.35 -11.39
C ASP A 11 8.12 -16.56 -10.52
N PRO A 12 7.50 -15.49 -11.02
CA PRO A 12 6.43 -14.79 -10.30
C PRO A 12 5.29 -15.69 -9.82
N ALA A 13 4.99 -16.78 -10.54
CA ALA A 13 3.94 -17.72 -10.17
C ALA A 13 4.23 -18.47 -8.85
N ASP A 14 5.51 -18.63 -8.50
CA ASP A 14 5.98 -19.28 -7.27
C ASP A 14 6.06 -18.31 -6.07
N LEU A 15 5.84 -17.01 -6.29
CA LEU A 15 5.94 -16.02 -5.23
C LEU A 15 4.73 -16.10 -4.28
N VAL A 16 5.04 -16.06 -2.98
CA VAL A 16 4.08 -15.73 -1.93
C VAL A 16 4.36 -14.30 -1.46
N CYS A 17 3.35 -13.44 -1.54
CA CYS A 17 3.48 -12.02 -1.19
C CYS A 17 2.59 -11.67 0.00
N ALA A 18 3.10 -10.83 0.89
CA ALA A 18 2.34 -10.27 2.00
C ALA A 18 2.37 -8.73 1.93
N ILE A 19 1.20 -8.11 1.97
CA ILE A 19 1.03 -6.66 2.07
C ILE A 19 0.61 -6.34 3.51
N GLY A 20 1.52 -5.71 4.27
CA GLY A 20 1.35 -5.48 5.70
C GLY A 20 0.35 -4.36 6.07
N PRO A 21 0.18 -4.10 7.38
CA PRO A 21 -0.60 -2.96 7.87
C PRO A 21 -0.08 -1.65 7.28
N ALA A 22 -0.98 -0.83 6.74
CA ALA A 22 -0.65 0.45 6.12
C ALA A 22 -1.80 1.45 6.30
N ALA A 23 -1.67 2.67 5.78
CA ALA A 23 -2.80 3.59 5.69
C ALA A 23 -3.78 3.06 4.63
N SER A 24 -4.96 2.58 5.06
CA SER A 24 -5.92 1.93 4.18
C SER A 24 -6.77 2.94 3.40
N GLY A 25 -7.34 2.51 2.28
CA GLY A 25 -8.27 3.31 1.48
C GLY A 25 -9.58 3.70 2.18
N ARG A 26 -9.84 3.19 3.39
CA ARG A 26 -10.96 3.68 4.22
C ARG A 26 -10.66 5.00 4.90
N CYS A 27 -9.38 5.31 5.15
CA CYS A 27 -8.96 6.44 5.97
C CYS A 27 -7.99 7.39 5.28
N TYR A 28 -7.26 6.91 4.27
CA TYR A 28 -6.18 7.69 3.70
C TYR A 28 -6.67 8.68 2.65
N GLU A 29 -7.13 9.85 3.09
CA GLU A 29 -7.47 10.99 2.23
C GLU A 29 -6.20 11.69 1.71
N ILE A 30 -6.20 11.96 0.41
CA ILE A 30 -5.16 12.68 -0.33
C ILE A 30 -5.78 13.84 -1.13
N GLY A 31 -4.96 14.84 -1.45
CA GLY A 31 -5.37 15.99 -2.27
C GLY A 31 -5.05 15.79 -3.75
N ALA A 32 -5.46 16.78 -4.55
CA ALA A 32 -5.29 16.81 -6.00
C ALA A 32 -3.84 16.58 -6.47
N ASP A 33 -2.86 17.13 -5.75
CA ASP A 33 -1.43 16.97 -6.05
C ASP A 33 -1.00 15.50 -6.10
N VAL A 34 -1.47 14.70 -5.13
CA VAL A 34 -1.17 13.27 -5.07
C VAL A 34 -2.02 12.49 -6.07
N ILE A 35 -3.28 12.89 -6.30
CA ILE A 35 -4.16 12.26 -7.29
C ILE A 35 -3.57 12.40 -8.69
N ASP A 36 -3.13 13.60 -9.06
CA ASP A 36 -2.56 13.90 -10.37
C ASP A 36 -1.23 13.15 -10.56
N ALA A 37 -0.35 13.19 -9.56
CA ALA A 37 0.92 12.47 -9.59
C ALA A 37 0.70 10.95 -9.72
N PHE A 38 -0.27 10.39 -8.98
CA PHE A 38 -0.58 8.97 -9.04
C PHE A 38 -1.16 8.61 -10.42
N SER A 39 -2.14 9.37 -10.92
CA SER A 39 -2.78 9.14 -12.21
C SER A 39 -1.81 9.25 -13.39
N GLY A 40 -0.84 10.18 -13.31
CA GLY A 40 0.21 10.32 -14.32
C GLY A 40 1.18 9.13 -14.39
N ASN A 41 1.33 8.37 -13.31
CA ASN A 41 2.23 7.21 -13.25
C ASN A 41 1.50 5.86 -13.37
N PHE A 42 0.20 5.82 -13.09
CA PHE A 42 -0.61 4.60 -13.09
C PHE A 42 -1.86 4.78 -13.97
N PRO A 43 -1.85 4.28 -15.21
CA PRO A 43 -3.03 4.26 -16.07
C PRO A 43 -4.19 3.50 -15.42
N ALA A 44 -5.43 3.94 -15.67
CA ALA A 44 -6.64 3.34 -15.09
C ALA A 44 -6.62 3.28 -13.55
N SER A 45 -6.07 4.32 -12.90
CA SER A 45 -5.95 4.42 -11.44
C SER A 45 -7.19 4.93 -10.74
N GLU A 46 -8.20 5.39 -11.49
CA GLU A 46 -9.46 5.92 -10.99
C GLU A 46 -10.16 4.92 -10.05
N LYS A 47 -10.02 3.61 -10.32
CA LYS A 47 -10.55 2.53 -9.50
C LYS A 47 -9.97 2.47 -8.07
N TYR A 48 -8.81 3.08 -7.82
CA TYR A 48 -8.20 3.12 -6.48
C TYR A 48 -8.61 4.36 -5.68
N PHE A 49 -9.41 5.26 -6.28
CA PHE A 49 -9.84 6.48 -5.61
C PHE A 49 -11.32 6.40 -5.23
N THR A 50 -11.63 6.86 -4.02
CA THR A 50 -13.00 7.12 -3.58
C THR A 50 -13.11 8.59 -3.23
N ALA A 51 -13.87 9.36 -4.03
CA ALA A 51 -14.08 10.78 -3.80
C ALA A 51 -14.58 11.07 -2.38
N THR A 52 -14.14 12.19 -1.80
CA THR A 52 -14.50 12.60 -0.44
C THR A 52 -15.11 14.00 -0.43
N ARG A 53 -14.26 15.02 -0.52
CA ARG A 53 -14.62 16.43 -0.68
C ARG A 53 -13.93 16.99 -1.92
N ASP A 54 -14.29 18.20 -2.30
CA ASP A 54 -13.76 18.82 -3.52
C ASP A 54 -12.22 18.80 -3.57
N GLY A 55 -11.67 18.35 -4.70
CA GLY A 55 -10.23 18.13 -4.90
C GLY A 55 -9.57 17.05 -4.03
N HIS A 56 -10.33 16.18 -3.36
CA HIS A 56 -9.80 15.15 -2.46
C HIS A 56 -10.44 13.77 -2.66
N ALA A 57 -9.65 12.73 -2.45
CA ALA A 57 -10.12 11.34 -2.50
C ALA A 57 -9.39 10.50 -1.46
N ARG A 58 -10.02 9.40 -1.04
CA ARG A 58 -9.31 8.32 -0.36
C ARG A 58 -8.65 7.41 -1.38
N VAL A 59 -7.42 6.98 -1.10
CA VAL A 59 -6.62 6.13 -1.99
C VAL A 59 -6.43 4.72 -1.43
N ASP A 60 -6.77 3.70 -2.22
CA ASP A 60 -6.50 2.31 -1.91
C ASP A 60 -5.11 1.86 -2.41
N LEU A 61 -4.10 2.11 -1.58
CA LEU A 61 -2.74 1.64 -1.85
C LEU A 61 -2.59 0.12 -1.73
N HIS A 62 -3.44 -0.55 -0.96
CA HIS A 62 -3.43 -2.01 -0.86
C HIS A 62 -3.85 -2.63 -2.19
N GLY A 63 -4.97 -2.16 -2.75
CA GLY A 63 -5.46 -2.55 -4.07
C GLY A 63 -4.44 -2.25 -5.17
N ALA A 64 -3.89 -1.03 -5.19
CA ALA A 64 -2.90 -0.64 -6.20
C ALA A 64 -1.65 -1.54 -6.20
N ASN A 65 -1.07 -1.84 -5.03
CA ASN A 65 0.09 -2.72 -4.94
C ASN A 65 -0.25 -4.18 -5.26
N LYS A 66 -1.44 -4.65 -4.86
CA LYS A 66 -1.92 -6.00 -5.21
C LYS A 66 -2.04 -6.15 -6.74
N ASP A 67 -2.64 -5.18 -7.40
CA ASP A 67 -2.82 -5.22 -8.86
C ASP A 67 -1.48 -5.13 -9.60
N GLN A 68 -0.50 -4.38 -9.08
CA GLN A 68 0.87 -4.41 -9.61
C GLN A 68 1.50 -5.81 -9.50
N LEU A 69 1.35 -6.49 -8.36
CA LEU A 69 1.86 -7.85 -8.16
C LEU A 69 1.20 -8.85 -9.14
N ILE A 70 -0.11 -8.76 -9.31
CA ILE A 70 -0.85 -9.58 -10.28
C ILE A 70 -0.38 -9.28 -11.70
N GLY A 71 -0.21 -8.00 -12.05
CA GLY A 71 0.23 -7.56 -13.37
C GLY A 71 1.61 -8.08 -13.78
N VAL A 72 2.47 -8.41 -12.81
CA VAL A 72 3.79 -9.01 -13.06
C VAL A 72 3.81 -10.54 -12.91
N GLY A 73 2.64 -11.18 -12.76
CA GLY A 73 2.48 -12.63 -12.81
C GLY A 73 2.36 -13.34 -11.46
N VAL A 74 2.24 -12.62 -10.33
CA VAL A 74 2.01 -13.27 -9.04
C VAL A 74 0.58 -13.79 -8.97
N THR A 75 0.43 -15.06 -8.59
CA THR A 75 -0.89 -15.70 -8.44
C THR A 75 -1.75 -14.95 -7.42
N PRO A 76 -2.99 -14.53 -7.75
CA PRO A 76 -3.83 -13.75 -6.84
C PRO A 76 -4.10 -14.40 -5.48
N THR A 77 -4.18 -15.74 -5.42
CA THR A 77 -4.38 -16.51 -4.19
C THR A 77 -3.13 -16.60 -3.31
N ALA A 78 -1.96 -16.23 -3.84
CA ALA A 78 -0.69 -16.17 -3.11
C ALA A 78 -0.36 -14.77 -2.59
N ILE A 79 -1.28 -13.80 -2.73
CA ILE A 79 -1.14 -12.44 -2.22
C ILE A 79 -2.05 -12.24 -1.00
N PHE A 80 -1.42 -12.06 0.16
CA PHE A 80 -2.10 -11.87 1.43
C PHE A 80 -2.04 -10.41 1.85
N THR A 81 -3.19 -9.77 2.03
CA THR A 81 -3.27 -8.37 2.45
C THR A 81 -3.78 -8.29 3.89
N SER A 82 -3.03 -7.59 4.75
CA SER A 82 -3.47 -7.32 6.12
C SER A 82 -4.70 -6.40 6.11
N PRO A 83 -5.75 -6.71 6.87
CA PRO A 83 -6.94 -5.85 6.95
C PRO A 83 -6.72 -4.61 7.85
N LEU A 84 -5.58 -4.54 8.55
CA LEU A 84 -5.31 -3.55 9.58
C LEU A 84 -4.85 -2.21 8.99
N CYS A 85 -5.42 -1.12 9.50
CA CYS A 85 -5.07 0.23 9.13
C CYS A 85 -4.23 0.91 10.21
N THR A 86 -3.08 1.46 9.85
CA THR A 86 -2.22 2.23 10.78
C THR A 86 -2.85 3.55 11.21
N ILE A 87 -3.77 4.13 10.43
CA ILE A 87 -4.52 5.34 10.81
C ILE A 87 -5.59 5.02 11.86
N GLU A 88 -6.30 3.88 11.72
CA GLU A 88 -7.40 3.49 12.63
C GLU A 88 -6.88 2.90 13.95
N ARG A 89 -5.76 2.19 13.91
CA ARG A 89 -5.24 1.40 15.04
C ARG A 89 -3.98 1.99 15.64
N THR A 90 -4.06 3.24 16.09
CA THR A 90 -2.97 3.92 16.82
C THR A 90 -2.68 3.29 18.18
N ASP A 91 -3.54 2.39 18.66
CA ASP A 91 -3.30 1.51 19.81
C ASP A 91 -2.32 0.38 19.51
N LEU A 92 -2.13 0.01 18.24
CA LEU A 92 -1.20 -1.04 17.80
C LEU A 92 -0.01 -0.52 16.98
N PHE A 93 -0.19 0.60 16.28
CA PHE A 93 0.73 1.06 15.26
C PHE A 93 1.09 2.52 15.42
N PHE A 94 2.33 2.86 15.07
CA PHE A 94 2.69 4.24 14.80
C PHE A 94 2.01 4.72 13.52
N SER A 95 1.47 5.94 13.55
CA SER A 95 0.75 6.55 12.44
C SER A 95 1.26 7.97 12.16
N TYR A 96 2.05 8.13 11.11
CA TYR A 96 2.56 9.44 10.74
C TYR A 96 1.44 10.46 10.46
N ARG A 97 0.34 10.02 9.83
CA ARG A 97 -0.79 10.89 9.47
C ARG A 97 -1.51 11.47 10.69
N ILE A 98 -1.61 10.70 11.76
CA ILE A 98 -2.34 11.07 12.98
C ILE A 98 -1.39 11.60 14.04
N GLU A 99 -0.44 10.79 14.49
CA GLU A 99 0.39 11.09 15.65
C GLU A 99 1.34 12.25 15.42
N LYS A 100 1.84 12.49 14.19
CA LYS A 100 2.66 13.68 13.93
C LYS A 100 1.87 14.96 14.21
N LYS A 101 0.57 14.99 13.86
CA LYS A 101 -0.29 16.14 14.11
C LYS A 101 -0.58 16.31 15.60
N LEU A 102 -0.76 15.22 16.33
CA LEU A 102 -1.12 15.23 17.76
C LEU A 102 0.09 15.47 18.69
N HIS A 103 1.25 14.92 18.34
CA HIS A 103 2.40 14.83 19.25
C HIS A 103 3.67 15.48 18.69
N GLY A 104 3.62 16.03 17.46
CA GLY A 104 4.78 16.61 16.76
C GLY A 104 5.80 15.58 16.25
N LYS A 105 5.69 14.31 16.65
CA LYS A 105 6.57 13.20 16.28
C LYS A 105 5.81 11.87 16.29
N THR A 106 6.39 10.84 15.68
CA THR A 106 5.86 9.48 15.67
C THR A 106 7.00 8.49 15.40
N GLY A 107 6.89 7.26 15.89
CA GLY A 107 7.84 6.18 15.65
C GLY A 107 7.76 5.61 14.23
N ARG A 108 8.44 4.48 14.00
CA ARG A 108 8.37 3.72 12.76
C ARG A 108 8.23 2.24 13.09
N LEU A 109 7.41 1.56 12.29
CA LEU A 109 7.30 0.10 12.34
C LEU A 109 8.41 -0.52 11.50
N LEU A 110 8.77 -1.76 11.84
CA LEU A 110 9.72 -2.56 11.08
C LEU A 110 8.98 -3.75 10.46
N SER A 111 9.18 -3.95 9.15
CA SER A 111 8.80 -5.19 8.46
C SER A 111 10.08 -5.98 8.18
N VAL A 112 10.10 -7.27 8.51
CA VAL A 112 11.26 -8.14 8.32
C VAL A 112 10.86 -9.44 7.62
N ILE A 113 11.74 -9.91 6.75
CA ILE A 113 11.70 -11.26 6.17
C ILE A 113 13.12 -11.81 6.21
N GLY A 114 13.27 -13.08 6.56
CA GLY A 114 14.57 -13.72 6.69
C GLY A 114 14.45 -15.22 6.56
N LYS A 115 15.54 -15.85 6.12
CA LYS A 115 15.72 -17.29 6.15
C LYS A 115 16.65 -17.61 7.33
N ARG A 116 16.33 -18.66 8.08
CA ARG A 116 17.21 -19.19 9.13
C ARG A 116 18.45 -19.85 8.52
#